data_AF-A0A8J4R6Q0-F1
#
_entry.id   AF-A0A8J4R6Q0-F1
#
_cell.length_a   1.000
_cell.length_b   1.000
_cell.length_c   1.000
_cell.angle_alpha   90.00
_cell.angle_beta   90.00
_cell.angle_gamma   90.00
#
_symmetry.space_group_name_H-M   'P 1'
#
loop_
_entity.id
_entity.type
_entity.pdbx_description
1 polymer ?
#
loop_
_entity_poly.entity_id
_entity_poly.type
_entity_poly.pdbx_seq_one_letter_code
_entity_poly.pdbx_strand_id
1 'polypeptide(L)'
;MAETNAAVNQTKNHPYYTPQVDSNGSSINADGSFSGADDPIPVIDYSMLTSDDHNQRSKTMQDLQNACLEYGSFMVINHGMSDSLISRVYEALAKFFDLNEEEKKEYESNDPMDRIRWGKRDSDLVSSEFIKMAVHPTFHCPTKPAGLT
;
A
#
# COMPACT_ATOMS: atom_id res chain seq x y z
N MET A 1 39.74 27.96 -16.13
CA MET A 1 38.61 28.40 -15.28
C MET A 1 37.33 27.96 -15.97
N ALA A 2 36.51 27.21 -15.23
CA ALA A 2 35.13 26.82 -15.50
C ALA A 2 34.84 26.00 -16.77
N GLU A 3 34.93 24.67 -16.64
CA GLU A 3 34.00 23.76 -17.32
C GLU A 3 33.07 23.19 -16.24
N THR A 4 31.81 23.62 -16.26
CA THR A 4 30.73 23.09 -15.43
C THR A 4 29.95 22.08 -16.25
N ASN A 5 30.18 20.79 -16.04
CA ASN A 5 29.29 19.73 -16.51
C ASN A 5 28.40 19.29 -15.35
N ALA A 6 27.20 19.86 -15.29
CA ALA A 6 26.12 19.37 -14.44
C ALA A 6 25.51 18.14 -15.10
N ALA A 7 25.65 17.00 -14.44
CA ALA A 7 24.96 15.77 -14.78
C ALA A 7 23.44 16.01 -14.71
N VAL A 8 22.75 15.84 -15.83
CA VAL A 8 21.29 15.76 -15.88
C VAL A 8 20.89 14.43 -15.22
N ASN A 9 20.46 14.51 -13.98
CA ASN A 9 19.86 13.42 -13.23
C ASN A 9 18.53 13.02 -13.90
N GLN A 10 18.52 11.89 -14.61
CA GLN A 10 17.29 11.23 -14.99
C GLN A 10 16.76 10.45 -13.78
N THR A 11 15.91 11.08 -12.97
CA THR A 11 15.01 10.36 -12.07
C THR A 11 13.96 9.65 -12.92
N LYS A 12 14.19 8.36 -13.17
CA LYS A 12 13.16 7.45 -13.69
C LYS A 12 12.15 7.22 -12.56
N ASN A 13 11.10 8.01 -12.54
CA ASN A 13 9.98 7.81 -11.63
C ASN A 13 9.28 6.48 -11.98
N HIS A 14 9.21 5.58 -11.02
CA HIS A 14 8.49 4.31 -11.11
C HIS A 14 6.97 4.58 -11.07
N PRO A 15 6.13 3.92 -11.89
CA PRO A 15 4.72 4.27 -12.08
C PRO A 15 3.81 3.73 -10.97
N TYR A 16 4.07 4.10 -9.71
CA TYR A 16 3.06 3.88 -8.67
C TYR A 16 2.18 5.12 -8.57
N TYR A 17 0.89 4.88 -8.76
CA TYR A 17 -0.26 5.79 -8.74
C TYR A 17 -0.06 7.07 -7.91
N THR A 18 -0.25 8.24 -8.53
CA THR A 18 -0.32 9.54 -7.86
C THR A 18 -1.79 9.90 -7.62
N PRO A 19 -2.28 9.95 -6.38
CA PRO A 19 -3.65 10.38 -6.10
C PRO A 19 -3.85 11.81 -6.59
N GLN A 20 -4.92 12.05 -7.36
CA GLN A 20 -5.37 13.42 -7.62
C GLN A 20 -5.98 13.94 -6.30
N VAL A 21 -5.42 15.03 -5.76
CA VAL A 21 -5.94 15.68 -4.56
C VAL A 21 -6.83 16.84 -4.99
N ASP A 22 -8.12 16.62 -5.02
CA ASP A 22 -9.13 17.67 -5.14
C ASP A 22 -9.56 18.12 -3.75
N SER A 23 -9.23 19.37 -3.41
CA SER A 23 -9.40 19.96 -2.07
C SER A 23 -10.85 20.37 -1.74
N ASN A 24 -11.87 19.77 -2.36
CA ASN A 24 -13.25 20.21 -2.21
C ASN A 24 -14.11 19.13 -1.53
N GLY A 25 -14.45 19.38 -0.27
CA GLY A 25 -15.21 18.46 0.56
C GLY A 25 -16.67 18.25 0.14
N SER A 26 -17.10 17.00 0.34
CA SER A 26 -18.44 16.51 0.68
C SER A 26 -19.64 17.02 -0.12
N SER A 27 -20.22 16.15 -0.95
CA SER A 27 -21.58 16.30 -1.47
C SER A 27 -22.44 15.07 -1.13
N ILE A 28 -22.87 14.97 0.12
CA ILE A 28 -23.98 14.07 0.50
C ILE A 28 -25.31 14.77 0.25
N ASN A 29 -26.15 14.15 -0.58
CA ASN A 29 -27.56 14.52 -0.72
C ASN A 29 -28.37 13.99 0.47
N ALA A 30 -29.45 14.70 0.82
CA ALA A 30 -30.26 14.47 2.02
C ALA A 30 -31.04 13.13 2.07
N ASP A 31 -30.96 12.28 1.03
CA ASP A 31 -31.76 11.06 0.89
C ASP A 31 -30.97 9.75 1.07
N GLY A 32 -29.66 9.81 1.35
CA GLY A 32 -28.85 8.63 1.69
C GLY A 32 -28.70 7.60 0.56
N SER A 33 -28.88 7.99 -0.70
CA SER A 33 -28.63 7.11 -1.85
C SER A 33 -27.15 7.11 -2.24
N PHE A 34 -26.56 5.92 -2.41
CA PHE A 34 -25.19 5.74 -2.86
C PHE A 34 -25.13 5.82 -4.40
N SER A 35 -24.95 7.03 -4.96
CA SER A 35 -24.64 7.17 -6.38
C SER A 35 -23.16 6.86 -6.60
N GLY A 36 -22.85 5.62 -6.95
CA GLY A 36 -21.49 5.16 -7.27
C GLY A 36 -20.91 5.72 -8.58
N ALA A 37 -21.20 6.97 -8.92
CA ALA A 37 -20.67 7.65 -10.08
C ALA A 37 -20.02 8.97 -9.62
N ASP A 38 -18.69 9.02 -9.77
CA ASP A 38 -17.81 10.19 -9.71
C ASP A 38 -17.25 10.71 -8.37
N ASP A 39 -17.57 10.12 -7.20
CA ASP A 39 -16.89 10.55 -5.97
C ASP A 39 -15.49 9.89 -5.83
N PRO A 40 -14.41 10.68 -5.69
CA PRO A 40 -13.06 10.15 -5.51
C PRO A 40 -12.94 9.41 -4.16
N ILE A 41 -12.11 8.37 -4.11
CA ILE A 41 -11.80 7.66 -2.85
C ILE A 41 -11.22 8.67 -1.85
N PRO A 42 -11.77 8.78 -0.62
CA PRO A 42 -11.31 9.74 0.37
C PRO A 42 -9.82 9.60 0.65
N VAL A 43 -9.12 10.72 0.79
CA VAL A 43 -7.71 10.77 1.17
C VAL A 43 -7.60 11.33 2.59
N ILE A 44 -7.03 10.56 3.51
CA ILE A 44 -6.81 10.96 4.90
C ILE A 44 -5.34 11.35 5.10
N ASP A 45 -5.10 12.58 5.56
CA ASP A 45 -3.78 13.01 6.01
C ASP A 45 -3.52 12.49 7.42
N TYR A 46 -2.65 11.46 7.52
CA TYR A 46 -2.35 10.82 8.79
C TYR A 46 -1.65 11.75 9.78
N SER A 47 -0.86 12.72 9.30
CA SER A 47 -0.16 13.67 10.16
C SER A 47 -1.15 14.56 10.95
N MET A 48 -2.37 14.74 10.43
CA MET A 48 -3.42 15.49 11.10
C MET A 48 -4.07 14.69 12.23
N LEU A 49 -4.06 13.35 12.16
CA LEU A 49 -4.50 12.47 13.25
C LEU A 49 -3.52 12.47 14.42
N THR A 50 -2.24 12.76 14.17
CA THR A 50 -1.18 12.83 15.19
C THR A 50 -0.81 14.25 15.57
N SER A 51 -1.54 15.26 15.08
CA SER A 51 -1.32 16.67 15.39
C SER A 51 -1.57 16.98 16.88
N ASP A 52 -0.79 17.92 17.42
CA ASP A 52 -1.00 18.50 18.74
C ASP A 52 -2.25 19.40 18.80
N ASP A 53 -2.71 19.91 17.65
CA ASP A 53 -3.96 20.67 17.56
C ASP A 53 -5.18 19.74 17.69
N HIS A 54 -5.90 19.89 18.80
CA HIS A 54 -7.10 19.13 19.10
C HIS A 54 -8.21 19.29 18.05
N ASN A 55 -8.38 20.48 17.49
CA ASN A 55 -9.43 20.74 16.50
C ASN A 55 -9.10 20.04 15.17
N GLN A 56 -7.85 20.13 14.73
CA GLN A 56 -7.35 19.44 13.54
C GLN A 56 -7.52 17.92 13.68
N ARG A 57 -7.11 17.37 14.82
CA ARG A 57 -7.22 15.94 15.12
C ARG A 57 -8.67 15.48 15.19
N SER A 58 -9.55 16.24 15.85
CA SER A 58 -10.98 15.91 15.95
C SER A 58 -11.67 15.95 14.59
N LYS A 59 -11.38 16.95 13.75
CA LYS A 59 -11.90 17.03 12.38
C LYS A 59 -11.46 15.83 11.55
N THR A 60 -10.15 15.54 11.53
CA THR A 60 -9.61 14.42 10.74
C THR A 60 -10.14 13.07 11.22
N MET A 61 -10.41 12.91 12.52
CA MET A 61 -11.08 11.73 13.08
C MET A 61 -12.51 11.57 12.56
N GLN A 62 -13.27 12.67 12.44
CA GLN A 62 -14.61 12.64 11.85
C GLN A 62 -14.55 12.29 10.36
N ASP A 63 -13.59 12.86 9.63
CA ASP A 63 -13.39 12.55 8.21
C ASP A 63 -13.04 11.05 8.01
N LEU A 64 -12.17 10.50 8.86
CA LEU A 64 -11.86 9.07 8.88
C LEU A 64 -13.09 8.20 9.21
N GLN A 65 -13.89 8.60 10.20
CA GLN A 65 -15.13 7.90 10.55
C GLN A 65 -16.09 7.86 9.36
N ASN A 66 -16.29 8.99 8.69
CA ASN A 66 -17.15 9.09 7.52
C ASN A 66 -16.61 8.25 6.36
N ALA A 67 -15.30 8.26 6.11
CA ALA A 67 -14.69 7.41 5.09
C ALA A 67 -14.94 5.91 5.37
N CYS A 68 -14.85 5.49 6.63
CA CYS A 68 -15.16 4.11 7.03
C CYS A 68 -16.64 3.75 6.84
N LEU A 69 -17.57 4.64 7.23
CA LEU A 69 -19.01 4.36 7.22
C LEU A 69 -19.62 4.45 5.82
N GLU A 70 -19.22 5.47 5.06
CA GLU A 70 -19.78 5.73 3.74
C GLU A 70 -19.04 4.92 2.66
N TYR A 71 -17.71 4.97 2.62
CA TYR A 71 -16.93 4.38 1.52
C TYR A 71 -16.42 2.96 1.81
N GLY A 72 -16.23 2.61 3.09
CA GLY A 72 -15.58 1.36 3.50
C GLY A 72 -14.09 1.25 3.11
N SER A 73 -13.54 2.27 2.46
CA SER A 73 -12.13 2.35 2.03
C SER A 73 -11.69 3.81 1.90
N PHE A 74 -10.40 4.04 2.04
CA PHE A 74 -9.77 5.35 1.91
C PHE A 74 -8.27 5.18 1.61
N MET A 75 -7.65 6.23 1.07
CA MET A 75 -6.21 6.35 0.93
C MET A 75 -5.63 7.13 2.11
N VAL A 76 -4.36 6.88 2.43
CA VAL A 76 -3.65 7.60 3.49
C VAL A 76 -2.39 8.24 2.93
N ILE A 77 -2.17 9.52 3.24
CA ILE A 77 -0.94 10.26 2.95
C ILE A 77 -0.26 10.70 4.24
N ASN A 78 1.01 11.12 4.16
CA ASN A 78 1.79 11.58 5.31
C ASN A 78 1.80 10.58 6.48
N HIS A 79 1.76 9.29 6.17
CA HIS A 79 1.69 8.17 7.13
C HIS A 79 2.99 7.93 7.93
N GLY A 80 4.03 8.72 7.71
CA GLY A 80 5.29 8.65 8.46
C GLY A 80 6.20 7.46 8.14
N MET A 81 5.86 6.63 7.15
CA MET A 81 6.76 5.58 6.64
C MET A 81 7.69 6.20 5.60
N SER A 82 8.98 5.90 5.67
CA SER A 82 9.92 6.42 4.68
C SER A 82 9.74 5.73 3.33
N ASP A 83 9.86 6.50 2.25
CA ASP A 83 9.85 5.97 0.88
C ASP A 83 10.93 4.90 0.66
N SER A 84 12.06 5.03 1.36
CA SER A 84 13.14 4.04 1.34
C SER A 84 12.75 2.70 1.98
N LEU A 85 11.89 2.70 3.01
CA LEU A 85 11.37 1.47 3.58
C LEU A 85 10.40 0.80 2.61
N ILE A 86 9.46 1.57 2.06
CA ILE A 86 8.48 1.11 1.09
C ILE A 86 9.19 0.51 -0.15
N SER A 87 10.19 1.21 -0.68
CA SER A 87 10.99 0.75 -1.82
C SER A 87 11.70 -0.56 -1.53
N ARG A 88 12.34 -0.71 -0.35
CA ARG A 88 13.00 -1.96 0.04
C ARG A 88 12.03 -3.14 0.15
N VAL A 89 10.81 -2.90 0.64
CA VAL A 89 9.77 -3.95 0.70
C VAL A 89 9.39 -4.38 -0.71
N TYR A 90 9.14 -3.45 -1.64
CA TYR A 90 8.84 -3.78 -3.03
C TYR A 90 10.00 -4.54 -3.71
N GLU A 91 11.24 -4.10 -3.51
CA GLU A 91 12.42 -4.79 -4.04
C GLU A 91 12.56 -6.22 -3.48
N ALA A 92 12.33 -6.41 -2.18
CA ALA A 92 12.39 -7.73 -1.56
C ALA A 92 11.30 -8.67 -2.11
N LEU A 93 10.07 -8.17 -2.26
CA LEU A 93 8.97 -8.94 -2.86
C LEU A 93 9.23 -9.25 -4.33
N ALA A 94 9.74 -8.30 -5.11
CA ALA A 94 10.12 -8.52 -6.51
C ALA A 94 11.15 -9.65 -6.63
N LYS A 95 12.22 -9.61 -5.82
CA LYS A 95 13.23 -10.67 -5.78
C LYS A 95 12.66 -12.04 -5.40
N PHE A 96 11.66 -12.08 -4.53
CA PHE A 96 10.98 -13.34 -4.19
C PHE A 96 10.19 -13.89 -5.38
N PHE A 97 9.39 -13.06 -6.06
CA PHE A 97 8.58 -13.51 -7.18
C PHE A 97 9.39 -13.84 -8.45
N ASP A 98 10.59 -13.26 -8.57
CA ASP A 98 11.58 -13.57 -9.61
C ASP A 98 12.29 -14.93 -9.40
N LEU A 99 12.14 -15.58 -8.24
CA LEU A 99 12.61 -16.95 -8.04
C LEU A 99 11.92 -17.90 -9.05
N ASN A 100 12.60 -19.00 -9.39
CA ASN A 100 11.95 -20.05 -10.17
C ASN A 100 10.79 -20.68 -9.37
N GLU A 101 9.90 -21.36 -10.10
CA GLU A 101 8.70 -21.92 -9.50
C GLU A 101 9.02 -23.01 -8.48
N GLU A 102 10.08 -23.80 -8.70
CA GLU A 102 10.52 -24.86 -7.80
C GLU A 102 10.93 -24.31 -6.42
N GLU A 103 11.66 -23.20 -6.39
CA GLU A 103 12.06 -22.52 -5.15
C GLU A 103 10.86 -21.90 -4.44
N LYS A 104 9.89 -21.35 -5.18
CA LYS A 104 8.66 -20.79 -4.59
C LYS A 104 7.76 -21.89 -4.02
N LYS A 105 7.71 -23.06 -4.66
CA LYS A 105 6.95 -24.24 -4.21
C LYS A 105 7.44 -24.83 -2.88
N GLU A 106 8.65 -24.49 -2.43
CA GLU A 106 9.10 -24.83 -1.06
C GLU A 106 8.21 -24.20 0.03
N TYR A 107 7.48 -23.14 -0.32
CA TYR A 107 6.52 -22.47 0.57
C TYR A 107 5.06 -22.79 0.21
N GLU A 108 4.81 -23.72 -0.73
CA GLU A 108 3.43 -24.11 -1.07
C GLU A 108 2.81 -24.94 0.05
N SER A 109 1.66 -24.50 0.56
CA SER A 109 0.94 -25.25 1.59
C SER A 109 -0.57 -25.02 1.56
N ASN A 110 -1.30 -26.13 1.76
CA ASN A 110 -2.75 -26.14 1.91
C ASN A 110 -3.20 -25.93 3.36
N ASP A 111 -2.29 -25.95 4.35
CA ASP A 111 -2.63 -25.69 5.74
C ASP A 111 -2.86 -24.19 5.94
N PRO A 112 -4.06 -23.72 6.33
CA PRO A 112 -4.30 -22.31 6.59
C PRO A 112 -3.49 -21.73 7.76
N MET A 113 -2.95 -22.60 8.64
CA MET A 113 -2.18 -22.22 9.83
C MET A 113 -0.69 -22.03 9.55
N ASP A 114 -0.19 -22.44 8.37
CA ASP A 114 1.20 -22.24 8.03
C ASP A 114 1.55 -20.75 7.97
N ARG A 115 2.67 -20.43 8.62
CA ARG A 115 3.10 -19.06 8.89
C ARG A 115 3.68 -18.38 7.65
N ILE A 116 4.16 -19.16 6.69
CA ILE A 116 4.63 -18.68 5.39
C ILE A 116 3.97 -19.58 4.35
N ARG A 117 3.30 -18.97 3.37
CA ARG A 117 2.65 -19.70 2.28
C ARG A 117 2.76 -18.96 0.97
N TRP A 118 3.28 -19.64 -0.04
CA TRP A 118 3.14 -19.23 -1.42
C TRP A 118 2.02 -20.02 -2.09
N GLY A 119 1.39 -19.43 -3.10
CA GLY A 119 0.46 -20.14 -3.95
C GLY A 119 0.18 -19.38 -5.23
N LYS A 120 -0.28 -20.13 -6.23
CA LYS A 120 -0.70 -19.61 -7.52
C LYS A 120 -2.19 -19.92 -7.71
N ARG A 121 -2.94 -18.93 -8.17
CA ARG A 121 -4.35 -19.05 -8.50
C ARG A 121 -4.51 -18.66 -9.96
N ASP A 122 -4.87 -19.64 -10.77
CA ASP A 122 -5.25 -19.44 -12.14
C ASP A 122 -6.77 -19.49 -12.22
N SER A 123 -7.37 -18.38 -12.64
CA SER A 123 -8.78 -18.28 -13.01
C SER A 123 -8.88 -17.97 -14.49
N ASP A 124 -10.05 -18.22 -15.10
CA ASP A 124 -10.27 -18.04 -16.54
C ASP A 124 -9.95 -16.63 -17.05
N LEU A 125 -9.89 -15.63 -16.17
CA LEU A 125 -9.64 -14.22 -16.51
C LEU A 125 -8.32 -13.66 -15.96
N VAL A 126 -7.79 -14.25 -14.89
CA VAL A 126 -6.62 -13.72 -14.16
C VAL A 126 -5.81 -14.85 -13.56
N SER A 127 -4.49 -14.83 -13.83
CA SER A 127 -3.48 -15.58 -13.06
C SER A 127 -2.91 -14.66 -11.98
N SER A 128 -2.80 -15.17 -10.75
CA SER A 128 -2.20 -14.44 -9.63
C SER A 128 -1.32 -15.36 -8.80
N GLU A 129 -0.16 -14.85 -8.41
CA GLU A 129 0.69 -15.47 -7.39
C GLU A 129 0.58 -14.65 -6.10
N PHE A 130 0.70 -15.31 -4.95
CA PHE A 130 0.70 -14.64 -3.66
C PHE A 130 1.73 -15.25 -2.72
N ILE A 131 2.21 -14.43 -1.77
CA ILE A 131 2.88 -14.91 -0.57
C ILE A 131 2.16 -14.34 0.67
N LYS A 132 1.85 -15.21 1.62
CA LYS A 132 1.32 -14.86 2.93
C LYS A 132 2.40 -15.12 3.97
N MET A 133 2.61 -14.16 4.86
CA MET A 133 3.53 -14.29 6.00
C MET A 133 2.87 -13.79 7.28
N ALA A 134 3.00 -14.55 8.35
CA ALA A 134 2.60 -14.13 9.69
C ALA A 134 3.70 -13.23 10.27
N VAL A 135 3.36 -11.97 10.54
CA VAL A 135 4.33 -10.96 11.01
C VAL A 135 4.23 -10.65 12.51
N HIS A 136 3.16 -11.12 13.16
CA HIS A 136 2.90 -10.92 14.59
C HIS A 136 2.25 -12.18 15.19
N PRO A 137 2.59 -12.59 16.43
CA PRO A 137 3.54 -11.95 17.36
C PRO A 137 5.01 -12.17 16.98
N THR A 138 5.30 -13.21 16.22
CA THR A 138 6.65 -13.50 15.72
C THR A 138 6.71 -13.20 14.23
N PHE A 139 7.78 -12.53 13.80
CA PHE A 139 8.01 -12.27 12.39
C PHE A 139 8.51 -13.53 11.68
N HIS A 140 7.70 -14.07 10.78
CA HIS A 140 8.09 -15.16 9.89
C HIS A 140 8.34 -14.61 8.49
N CYS A 141 9.48 -14.94 7.90
CA CYS A 141 9.90 -14.47 6.59
C CYS A 141 10.47 -15.63 5.78
N PRO A 142 10.27 -15.69 4.44
CA PRO A 142 10.93 -16.67 3.59
C PRO A 142 12.44 -16.65 3.77
N THR A 143 13.04 -17.83 3.73
CA THR A 143 14.51 -17.99 3.77
C THR A 143 15.17 -17.66 2.44
N LYS A 144 14.39 -17.55 1.36
CA LYS A 144 14.84 -17.22 0.00
C LYS A 144 14.07 -16.01 -0.54
N PRO A 145 14.70 -15.19 -1.40
CA PRO A 145 16.16 -15.11 -1.58
C PRO A 145 16.87 -14.66 -0.29
N ALA A 146 18.18 -14.88 -0.22
CA ALA A 146 18.97 -14.45 0.93
C ALA A 146 18.85 -12.93 1.15
N GLY A 147 18.67 -12.51 2.40
CA GLY A 147 18.58 -11.09 2.77
C GLY A 147 17.17 -10.48 2.71
N LEU A 148 16.12 -11.31 2.79
CA LEU A 148 14.73 -10.84 2.94
C LEU A 148 14.38 -10.36 4.37
N THR A 149 15.25 -10.65 5.34
CA THR A 149 15.14 -10.22 6.76
C THR A 149 16.02 -9.03 7.05
#